data_AF-A0A959T5I3-F1
#
_entry.id   AF-A0A959T5I3-F1
#
_cell.length_a   1.000
_cell.length_b   1.000
_cell.length_c   1.000
_cell.angle_alpha   90.00
_cell.angle_beta   90.00
_cell.angle_gamma   90.00
#
_symmetry.space_group_name_H-M   'P 1'
#
loop_
_entity.id
_entity.type
_entity.pdbx_description
1 polymer ?
#
loop_
_entity_poly.entity_id
_entity_poly.type
_entity_poly.pdbx_seq_one_letter_code
_entity_poly.pdbx_strand_id
1 'polypeptide(L)'
;HCHSVGGHCDYRPMRFDHAESEDPVQLGLCVPPEDPIQPDMTYIVSAGLPERSMMHFRLASTAVNARMPLLGRTVVHEEGLALITEWIESIDPPCP
;
A
#
# COMPACT_ATOMS: atom_id res chain seq x y z
N HIS A 1 11.88 -8.92 1.01
CA HIS A 1 11.84 -9.94 -0.06
C HIS A 1 11.53 -9.30 -1.42
N CYS A 2 10.28 -8.85 -1.69
CA CYS A 2 9.99 -8.17 -2.97
C CYS A 2 10.30 -6.67 -2.90
N HIS A 3 9.80 -5.99 -1.87
CA HIS A 3 9.96 -4.56 -1.61
C HIS A 3 11.19 -4.31 -0.72
N SER A 4 12.37 -4.64 -1.23
CA SER A 4 13.67 -4.47 -0.56
C SER A 4 14.74 -4.15 -1.59
N VAL A 5 15.85 -3.53 -1.16
CA VAL A 5 16.99 -3.21 -2.04
C VAL A 5 17.51 -4.48 -2.72
N GLY A 6 17.64 -4.45 -4.05
CA GLY A 6 18.00 -5.59 -4.89
C GLY A 6 16.92 -6.68 -5.04
N GLY A 7 15.72 -6.46 -4.50
CA GLY A 7 14.58 -7.38 -4.61
C GLY A 7 13.80 -7.26 -5.93
N HIS A 8 12.83 -8.16 -6.14
CA HIS A 8 12.04 -8.20 -7.38
C HIS A 8 11.26 -6.90 -7.68
N CYS A 9 10.84 -6.17 -6.65
CA CYS A 9 10.08 -4.93 -6.77
C CYS A 9 10.90 -3.70 -6.34
N ASP A 10 12.23 -3.79 -6.39
CA ASP A 10 13.13 -2.69 -6.00
C ASP A 10 13.00 -1.46 -6.91
N TYR A 11 12.54 -1.65 -8.15
CA TYR A 11 12.25 -0.58 -9.10
C TYR A 11 11.09 0.34 -8.66
N ARG A 12 10.29 -0.08 -7.66
CA ARG A 12 9.30 0.77 -6.99
C ARG A 12 9.89 1.33 -5.71
N PRO A 13 9.50 2.54 -5.27
CA PRO A 13 10.07 3.15 -4.06
C PRO A 13 9.65 2.46 -2.75
N MET A 14 8.55 1.71 -2.75
CA MET A 14 7.93 1.18 -1.52
C MET A 14 8.86 0.25 -0.71
N ARG A 15 9.12 0.56 0.56
CA ARG A 15 9.84 -0.29 1.54
C ARG A 15 9.00 -0.36 2.81
N PHE A 16 8.35 -1.50 3.04
CA PHE A 16 7.41 -1.70 4.15
C PHE A 16 8.03 -2.33 5.40
N ASP A 17 9.36 -2.37 5.46
CA ASP A 17 10.05 -2.81 6.67
C ASP A 17 10.08 -1.64 7.65
N HIS A 18 9.41 -1.82 8.79
CA HIS A 18 9.30 -0.80 9.83
C HIS A 18 10.66 -0.38 10.40
N ALA A 19 11.63 -1.29 10.46
CA ALA A 19 12.96 -0.99 11.00
C ALA A 19 13.83 -0.18 10.03
N GLU A 20 13.48 -0.17 8.75
CA GLU A 20 14.37 0.31 7.69
C GLU A 20 13.96 1.68 7.14
N SER A 21 12.72 2.14 7.32
CA SER A 21 12.29 3.43 6.75
C SER A 21 11.06 4.04 7.41
N GLU A 22 11.16 5.34 7.71
CA GLU A 22 10.05 6.26 8.00
C GLU A 22 9.79 7.24 6.85
N ASP A 23 10.49 7.10 5.72
CA ASP A 23 10.35 7.95 4.54
C ASP A 23 8.93 7.82 3.94
N PRO A 24 8.15 8.92 3.86
CA PRO A 24 6.82 8.93 3.27
C PRO A 24 6.74 8.29 1.88
N VAL A 25 7.75 8.50 1.04
CA VAL A 25 7.78 7.96 -0.32
C VAL A 25 7.93 6.43 -0.30
N GLN A 26 8.71 5.91 0.64
CA GLN A 26 8.88 4.47 0.83
C GLN A 26 7.66 3.82 1.50
N LEU A 27 6.88 4.59 2.26
CA LEU A 27 5.55 4.17 2.73
C LEU A 27 4.47 4.28 1.65
N GLY A 28 4.78 4.89 0.50
CA GLY A 28 3.82 5.14 -0.58
C GLY A 28 2.85 6.30 -0.28
N LEU A 29 3.12 7.09 0.76
CA LEU A 29 2.27 8.20 1.19
C LEU A 29 2.24 9.30 0.13
N CYS A 30 1.04 9.55 -0.41
CA CYS A 30 0.79 10.52 -1.47
C CYS A 30 1.65 10.32 -2.72
N VAL A 31 2.10 9.08 -2.97
CA VAL A 31 2.83 8.70 -4.18
C VAL A 31 1.84 8.18 -5.22
N PRO A 32 1.78 8.76 -6.44
CA PRO A 32 0.93 8.23 -7.50
C PRO A 32 1.37 6.82 -7.92
N PRO A 33 0.43 5.88 -8.12
CA PRO A 33 0.78 4.55 -8.61
C PRO A 33 1.18 4.64 -10.08
N GLU A 34 2.28 3.98 -10.44
CA GLU A 34 2.66 3.83 -11.85
C GLU A 34 1.76 2.86 -12.62
N ASP A 35 1.13 1.91 -11.92
CA ASP A 35 0.14 0.96 -12.47
C ASP A 35 -1.22 1.13 -11.76
N PRO A 36 -2.01 2.16 -12.08
CA PRO A 36 -3.31 2.38 -11.45
C PRO A 36 -4.28 1.22 -11.75
N ILE A 37 -5.05 0.81 -10.73
CA ILE A 37 -6.06 -0.27 -10.88
C ILE A 37 -7.44 0.32 -11.13
N GLN A 38 -7.83 1.35 -10.36
CA GLN A 38 -9.12 2.02 -10.43
C GLN A 38 -8.92 3.53 -10.49
N PRO A 39 -9.79 4.28 -11.18
CA PRO A 39 -9.61 5.71 -11.41
C PRO A 39 -9.70 6.57 -10.15
N ASP A 40 -10.34 6.08 -9.08
CA ASP A 40 -10.52 6.74 -7.79
C ASP A 40 -9.32 6.55 -6.82
N MET A 41 -8.47 5.54 -7.08
CA MET A 41 -7.26 5.21 -6.33
C MET A 41 -6.05 5.96 -6.88
N THR A 42 -5.97 7.25 -6.60
CA THR A 42 -4.96 8.16 -7.15
C THR A 42 -3.59 8.04 -6.49
N TYR A 43 -3.50 7.39 -5.32
CA TYR A 43 -2.26 7.21 -4.56
C TYR A 43 -2.06 5.77 -4.10
N ILE A 44 -0.80 5.37 -3.91
CA ILE A 44 -0.45 4.11 -3.26
C ILE A 44 -1.05 4.09 -1.85
N VAL A 45 -0.79 5.15 -1.07
CA VAL A 45 -1.46 5.47 0.19
C VAL A 45 -1.98 6.90 0.12
N SER A 46 -3.30 7.09 0.23
CA SER A 46 -3.94 8.40 0.29
C SER A 46 -4.13 8.79 1.77
N ALA A 47 -3.45 9.83 2.22
CA ALA A 47 -3.57 10.35 3.60
C ALA A 47 -5.05 10.57 3.97
N GLY A 48 -5.46 9.99 5.10
CA GLY A 48 -6.82 10.13 5.65
C GLY A 48 -7.93 9.37 4.90
N LEU A 49 -7.65 8.75 3.75
CA LEU A 49 -8.67 8.15 2.86
C LEU A 49 -8.26 6.71 2.45
N PRO A 50 -8.47 5.71 3.32
CA PRO A 50 -8.12 4.31 3.03
C PRO A 50 -8.75 3.77 1.75
N GLU A 51 -10.01 4.12 1.48
CA GLU A 51 -10.76 3.68 0.30
C GLU A 51 -10.17 4.19 -1.02
N ARG A 52 -9.40 5.29 -0.98
CA ARG A 52 -8.67 5.85 -2.14
C ARG A 52 -7.22 5.38 -2.21
N SER A 53 -6.80 4.51 -1.29
CA SER A 53 -5.44 3.98 -1.24
C SER A 53 -5.34 2.66 -2.01
N MET A 54 -4.55 2.65 -3.07
CA MET A 54 -4.33 1.43 -3.86
C MET A 54 -3.78 0.29 -2.98
N MET A 55 -2.86 0.57 -2.05
CA MET A 55 -2.31 -0.43 -1.15
C MET A 55 -3.40 -1.11 -0.30
N HIS A 56 -4.29 -0.32 0.28
CA HIS A 56 -5.41 -0.82 1.09
C HIS A 56 -6.32 -1.75 0.29
N PHE A 57 -6.72 -1.33 -0.91
CA PHE A 57 -7.51 -2.17 -1.82
C PHE A 57 -6.84 -3.51 -2.14
N ARG A 58 -5.52 -3.49 -2.42
CA ARG A 58 -4.77 -4.71 -2.72
C ARG A 58 -4.68 -5.63 -1.50
N LEU A 59 -4.59 -5.08 -0.29
CA LEU A 59 -4.64 -5.85 0.96
C LEU A 59 -6.05 -6.41 1.23
N ALA A 60 -7.11 -5.71 0.85
CA ALA A 60 -8.49 -6.18 1.01
C ALA A 60 -8.96 -7.21 -0.05
N SER A 61 -8.25 -7.33 -1.18
CA SER A 61 -8.70 -8.17 -2.32
C SER A 61 -8.12 -9.59 -2.32
N THR A 62 -8.93 -10.61 -2.63
CA THR A 62 -8.41 -11.97 -2.90
C THR A 62 -8.23 -12.28 -4.38
N ALA A 63 -8.62 -11.36 -5.29
CA ALA A 63 -8.46 -11.54 -6.73
C ALA A 63 -6.99 -11.59 -7.13
N VAL A 64 -6.60 -12.59 -7.93
CA VAL A 64 -5.18 -12.89 -8.22
C VAL A 64 -4.44 -11.71 -8.87
N ASN A 65 -5.11 -10.94 -9.71
CA ASN A 65 -4.53 -9.78 -10.39
C ASN A 65 -4.47 -8.50 -9.53
N ALA A 66 -5.21 -8.45 -8.41
CA ALA A 66 -5.29 -7.26 -7.55
C ALA A 66 -4.57 -7.46 -6.22
N ARG A 67 -4.65 -8.66 -5.63
CA ARG A 67 -4.17 -8.92 -4.27
C ARG A 67 -2.67 -8.65 -4.10
N MET A 68 -2.30 -8.24 -2.90
CA MET A 68 -0.93 -8.27 -2.41
C MET A 68 -0.87 -8.89 -1.01
N PRO A 69 0.17 -9.69 -0.68
CA PRO A 69 1.19 -10.20 -1.59
C PRO A 69 0.59 -11.09 -2.70
N LEU A 70 1.20 -11.05 -3.89
CA LEU A 70 0.70 -11.76 -5.07
C LEU A 70 0.66 -13.30 -4.85
N LEU A 71 1.70 -13.80 -4.18
CA LEU A 71 1.94 -15.21 -3.92
C LEU A 71 1.80 -15.50 -2.42
N GLY A 72 1.40 -16.72 -2.09
CA GLY A 72 1.39 -17.22 -0.70
C GLY A 72 0.20 -16.76 0.15
N ARG A 73 -0.66 -15.86 -0.35
CA ARG A 73 -1.88 -15.42 0.35
C ARG A 73 -3.14 -15.90 -0.35
N THR A 74 -4.08 -16.48 0.40
CA THR A 74 -5.40 -16.91 -0.09
C THR A 74 -6.58 -16.27 0.64
N VAL A 75 -6.35 -15.62 1.79
CA VAL A 75 -7.38 -14.97 2.61
C VAL A 75 -6.97 -13.52 2.92
N VAL A 76 -7.94 -12.70 3.31
CA VAL A 76 -7.67 -11.37 3.86
C VAL A 76 -7.33 -11.53 5.34
N HIS A 77 -6.30 -10.82 5.80
CA HIS A 77 -5.95 -10.77 7.21
C HIS A 77 -6.68 -9.58 7.85
N GLU A 78 -7.89 -9.82 8.36
CA GLU A 78 -8.83 -8.77 8.79
C GLU A 78 -8.24 -7.82 9.83
N GLU A 79 -7.59 -8.36 10.88
CA GLU A 79 -6.97 -7.54 11.93
C GLU A 79 -5.85 -6.64 11.38
N GLY A 80 -5.09 -7.16 10.41
CA GLY A 80 -4.00 -6.42 9.78
C GLY A 80 -4.53 -5.34 8.83
N LEU A 81 -5.63 -5.63 8.12
CA LEU A 81 -6.31 -4.64 7.30
C LEU A 81 -6.90 -3.52 8.16
N ALA A 82 -7.47 -3.85 9.32
CA ALA A 82 -7.96 -2.87 10.29
C ALA A 82 -6.84 -1.95 10.79
N LEU A 83 -5.68 -2.50 11.18
CA LEU A 83 -4.52 -1.70 11.59
C LEU A 83 -4.03 -0.76 10.48
N ILE A 84 -4.00 -1.21 9.23
CA ILE A 84 -3.62 -0.35 8.10
C ILE A 84 -4.68 0.71 7.84
N THR A 85 -5.97 0.40 8.03
CA THR A 85 -7.06 1.36 7.90
C THR A 85 -6.89 2.49 8.91
N GLU A 86 -6.75 2.15 10.20
CA GLU A 86 -6.54 3.11 11.29
C GLU A 86 -5.27 3.95 11.07
N TRP A 87 -4.18 3.32 10.62
CA TRP A 87 -2.95 4.03 10.29
C TRP A 87 -3.18 5.07 9.20
N ILE A 88 -3.84 4.73 8.09
CA ILE A 88 -4.10 5.67 6.99
C ILE A 88 -5.01 6.82 7.44
N GLU A 89 -6.07 6.52 8.20
CA GLU A 89 -7.01 7.51 8.75
C GLU A 89 -6.34 8.50 9.70
N SER A 90 -5.25 8.10 10.37
CA SER A 90 -4.51 8.96 11.29
C SER A 90 -3.61 10.01 10.61
N ILE A 91 -3.44 9.95 9.28
CA ILE A 91 -2.49 10.79 8.54
C ILE A 91 -3.16 12.07 8.05
N ASP A 92 -2.58 13.22 8.41
CA ASP A 92 -3.00 14.57 8.03
C ASP A 92 -1.74 15.40 7.68
N PRO A 93 -1.77 16.35 6.72
CA PRO A 93 -2.88 16.75 5.85
C PRO A 93 -3.23 15.73 4.75
N PRO A 94 -4.42 15.86 4.11
CA PRO A 94 -4.75 15.09 2.91
C PRO A 94 -3.71 15.28 1.80
N CYS A 95 -3.61 14.29 0.91
CA CYS A 95 -2.71 14.41 -0.25
C CYS A 95 -3.10 15.60 -1.15
N PRO A 96 -2.11 16.25 -1.80
CA PRO A 96 -2.32 17.42 -2.66
C PRO A 96 -3.26 17.20 -3.85
#